data_AF-A0A7D5Z9K7-F1
#
_entry.id   AF-A0A7D5Z9K7-F1
#
_cell.length_a   1.000
_cell.length_b   1.000
_cell.length_c   1.000
_cell.angle_alpha   90.00
_cell.angle_beta   90.00
_cell.angle_gamma   90.00
#
_symmetry.space_group_name_H-M   'P 1'
#
loop_
_entity.id
_entity.type
_entity.pdbx_description
1 polymer ?
#
loop_
_entity_poly.entity_id
_entity_poly.type
_entity_poly.pdbx_seq_one_letter_code
_entity_poly.pdbx_strand_id
1 'polypeptide(L)' 'MDEQLIPSATLATETQNSNINAIDDPEPQAPIEPPLEACCTSGCVPCIFDDYAEQLNAYRVAHMAWKARQVAKSNPVDE' A
#
# COMPACT_ATOMS: atom_id res chain seq x y z
N MET A 1 -34.31 -15.16 -28.33
CA MET A 1 -34.37 -15.68 -26.94
C MET A 1 -33.44 -16.86 -26.93
N ASP A 2 -32.14 -16.56 -26.94
CA ASP A 2 -31.08 -17.56 -27.06
C ASP A 2 -30.32 -17.54 -25.73
N GLU A 3 -30.44 -18.65 -25.01
CA GLU A 3 -29.99 -18.85 -23.64
C GLU A 3 -28.53 -19.30 -23.69
N GLN A 4 -27.60 -18.34 -23.70
CA GLN A 4 -26.19 -18.63 -23.46
C GLN A 4 -25.95 -18.80 -21.96
N LEU A 5 -26.22 -20.02 -21.51
CA LEU A 5 -25.73 -20.57 -20.26
C LEU A 5 -24.21 -20.80 -20.37
N ILE A 6 -23.41 -19.88 -19.82
CA ILE A 6 -22.00 -20.12 -19.50
C ILE A 6 -21.86 -20.35 -17.99
N PRO A 7 -21.49 -21.57 -17.54
CA PRO A 7 -21.07 -21.77 -16.16
C PRO A 7 -19.62 -21.33 -16.05
N SER A 8 -19.38 -20.06 -15.73
CA SER A 8 -18.04 -19.58 -15.40
C SER A 8 -17.65 -20.01 -13.98
N ALA A 9 -17.43 -21.32 -13.82
CA ALA A 9 -16.51 -21.80 -12.81
C ALA A 9 -15.12 -21.26 -13.17
N THR A 10 -14.59 -20.35 -12.35
CA THR A 10 -13.17 -20.21 -11.94
C THR A 10 -13.02 -18.83 -11.30
N LEU A 11 -13.39 -18.70 -10.02
CA LEU A 11 -12.92 -17.59 -9.20
C LEU A 11 -12.46 -18.13 -7.84
N ALA A 12 -11.33 -18.85 -7.87
CA ALA A 12 -10.62 -19.32 -6.69
C ALA A 12 -9.12 -19.17 -6.91
N THR A 13 -8.66 -17.98 -7.30
CA THR A 13 -7.22 -17.67 -7.37
C THR A 13 -6.90 -16.24 -6.96
N GLU A 14 -7.62 -15.67 -5.99
CA GLU A 14 -7.24 -14.37 -5.40
C GLU A 14 -6.62 -14.50 -4.01
N THR A 15 -6.73 -15.66 -3.34
CA THR A 15 -6.12 -15.86 -2.01
C THR A 15 -4.62 -16.22 -2.08
N GLN A 16 -4.14 -16.73 -3.21
CA GLN A 16 -2.77 -17.26 -3.35
C GLN A 16 -1.74 -16.15 -3.64
N ASN A 17 -2.11 -15.10 -4.40
CA ASN A 17 -1.18 -14.06 -4.83
C ASN A 17 -0.87 -13.03 -3.73
N SER A 18 -1.81 -12.81 -2.81
CA SER A 18 -1.60 -11.94 -1.64
C SER A 18 -0.62 -12.54 -0.64
N ASN A 19 -0.52 -13.88 -0.58
CA ASN A 19 0.36 -14.58 0.34
C ASN A 19 1.84 -14.43 -0.03
N ILE A 20 2.21 -14.47 -1.32
CA ILE A 20 3.60 -14.36 -1.76
C ILE A 20 4.16 -12.94 -1.56
N ASN A 21 3.39 -11.89 -1.89
CA ASN A 21 3.82 -10.50 -1.64
C ASN A 21 4.02 -10.20 -0.15
N ALA A 22 3.31 -10.89 0.75
CA ALA A 22 3.49 -10.75 2.18
C ALA A 22 4.79 -11.42 2.69
N ILE A 23 5.32 -12.43 1.99
CA ILE A 23 6.56 -13.13 2.37
C ILE A 23 7.77 -12.20 2.22
N ASP A 24 7.85 -11.50 1.09
CA ASP A 24 8.94 -10.56 0.82
C ASP A 24 8.91 -9.34 1.77
N ASP A 25 7.73 -8.96 2.27
CA ASP A 25 7.53 -7.79 3.14
C ASP A 25 8.29 -6.56 2.62
N PRO A 26 7.94 -6.04 1.43
CA PRO A 26 8.66 -4.94 0.81
C PRO A 26 8.58 -3.67 1.67
N GLU A 27 9.59 -2.80 1.54
CA GLU A 27 9.59 -1.49 2.20
C GLU A 27 8.37 -0.69 1.72
N PRO A 28 7.60 -0.04 2.62
CA PRO A 28 6.53 0.85 2.20
C PRO A 28 7.12 2.02 1.39
N GLN A 29 6.37 2.50 0.40
CA GLN A 29 6.83 3.60 -0.44
C GLN A 29 6.45 4.95 0.18
N ALA A 30 7.39 5.90 0.22
CA ALA A 30 7.12 7.27 0.63
C ALA A 30 6.21 7.98 -0.39
N PRO A 31 5.25 8.81 0.05
CA PRO A 31 4.47 9.64 -0.85
C PRO A 31 5.39 10.68 -1.52
N ILE A 32 5.04 11.05 -2.74
CA ILE A 32 5.75 12.08 -3.50
C ILE A 32 5.23 13.43 -3.05
N GLU A 33 6.15 14.34 -2.72
CA GLU A 33 5.79 15.71 -2.36
C GLU A 33 5.16 16.42 -3.57
N PRO A 34 3.95 17.02 -3.41
CA PRO A 34 3.30 17.72 -4.50
C PRO A 34 4.06 19.02 -4.82
N PRO A 35 4.14 19.42 -6.10
CA PRO A 35 4.71 20.70 -6.49
C PRO A 35 3.81 21.86 -6.00
N LEU A 36 4.37 23.05 -5.82
CA LEU A 36 3.61 24.22 -5.34
C LEU A 36 2.46 24.59 -6.30
N GLU A 37 2.62 24.34 -7.60
CA GLU A 37 1.64 24.56 -8.65
C GLU A 37 0.42 23.62 -8.54
N ALA A 38 0.53 22.50 -7.82
CA ALA A 38 -0.61 21.65 -7.49
C ALA A 38 -1.48 22.24 -6.38
N CYS A 39 -1.00 23.26 -5.66
CA CYS A 39 -1.79 23.98 -4.69
C CYS A 39 -2.81 24.87 -5.39
N CYS A 40 -4.08 24.68 -5.06
CA CYS A 40 -5.21 25.44 -5.61
C CYS A 40 -5.11 26.97 -5.37
N THR A 41 -4.25 27.42 -4.44
CA THR A 41 -3.94 28.82 -4.03
C THR A 41 -5.13 29.71 -3.64
N SER A 42 -6.35 29.19 -3.76
CA SER A 42 -7.62 29.87 -3.53
C SER A 42 -8.35 29.35 -2.29
N GLY A 43 -7.72 28.45 -1.52
CA GLY A 43 -8.30 27.86 -0.31
C GLY A 43 -9.21 26.66 -0.55
N CYS A 44 -9.01 25.92 -1.64
CA CYS A 44 -9.75 24.68 -1.92
C CYS A 44 -9.53 23.64 -0.80
N VAL A 45 -10.59 22.94 -0.42
CA VAL A 45 -10.58 21.86 0.58
C VAL A 45 -10.91 20.53 -0.10
N PRO A 46 -10.10 19.47 0.11
CA PRO A 46 -8.90 19.42 0.94
C PRO A 46 -7.67 20.09 0.30
N CYS A 47 -6.80 20.69 1.11
CA CYS A 47 -5.51 21.18 0.65
C CYS A 47 -4.62 19.98 0.29
N ILE A 48 -3.96 20.01 -0.87
CA ILE A 48 -3.08 18.92 -1.33
C ILE A 48 -1.93 18.65 -0.35
N PHE A 49 -1.47 19.67 0.37
CA PHE A 49 -0.43 19.53 1.38
C PHE A 49 -0.96 18.88 2.67
N ASP A 50 -2.22 19.06 3.00
CA ASP A 50 -2.83 18.41 4.16
C ASP A 50 -2.95 16.89 3.88
N ASP A 51 -3.45 16.52 2.70
CA ASP A 51 -3.52 15.12 2.26
C ASP A 51 -2.13 14.48 2.18
N TYR A 52 -1.14 15.18 1.61
CA TYR A 52 0.25 14.72 1.63
C TYR A 52 0.79 14.52 3.06
N ALA A 53 0.50 15.43 3.99
CA ALA A 53 0.94 15.31 5.37
C ALA A 53 0.34 14.07 6.07
N GLU A 54 -0.94 13.78 5.82
CA GLU A 54 -1.61 12.58 6.32
C GLU A 54 -0.98 11.30 5.75
N GLN A 55 -0.78 11.25 4.43
CA GLN A 55 -0.11 10.13 3.76
C GLN A 55 1.33 9.93 4.27
N LEU A 56 2.08 11.03 4.47
CA LEU A 56 3.45 10.98 4.98
C LEU A 56 3.49 10.45 6.41
N ASN A 57 2.51 10.80 7.24
CA ASN A 57 2.38 10.26 8.59
C ASN A 57 2.10 8.75 8.57
N ALA A 58 1.15 8.31 7.74
CA ALA A 58 0.84 6.89 7.56
C ALA A 58 2.07 6.09 7.09
N TYR A 59 2.80 6.63 6.11
CA TYR A 59 4.06 6.06 5.64
C TYR A 59 5.09 5.92 6.77
N ARG A 60 5.30 6.97 7.59
CA ARG A 60 6.27 6.94 8.69
C ARG A 60 5.96 5.82 9.69
N VAL A 61 4.69 5.65 10.05
CA VAL A 61 4.25 4.57 10.95
C VAL A 61 4.51 3.20 10.32
N ALA A 62 4.10 3.02 9.06
CA ALA A 62 4.30 1.76 8.33
C ALA A 62 5.80 1.43 8.18
N HIS A 63 6.63 2.44 7.88
CA HIS A 63 8.06 2.26 7.69
C HIS A 63 8.76 1.89 9.01
N MET A 64 8.39 2.49 10.14
CA MET A 64 8.91 2.07 11.45
C MET A 64 8.55 0.61 11.76
N ALA A 65 7.29 0.21 11.51
CA ALA A 65 6.85 -1.16 11.72
C ALA A 65 7.59 -2.16 10.81
N TRP A 66 7.81 -1.78 9.55
CA TRP A 66 8.61 -2.56 8.60
C TRP A 66 10.06 -2.72 9.10
N LYS A 67 10.73 -1.64 9.52
CA LYS A 67 12.10 -1.72 10.06
C LYS A 67 12.22 -2.70 11.22
N ALA A 68 11.24 -2.71 12.13
CA ALA A 68 11.21 -3.66 13.24
C ALA A 68 11.13 -5.11 12.76
N ARG A 69 10.30 -5.40 11.74
CA ARG A 69 10.22 -6.73 11.12
C ARG A 69 11.51 -7.11 10.40
N GLN A 70 12.16 -6.18 9.70
CA GLN A 70 13.44 -6.45 9.03
C GLN A 70 14.55 -6.78 10.02
N VAL A 71 14.61 -6.07 11.16
CA VAL A 71 15.54 -6.42 12.24
C VAL A 71 15.27 -7.84 12.75
N ALA A 72 14.02 -8.19 13.03
CA ALA A 72 13.65 -9.55 13.47
C ALA A 72 13.98 -10.63 12.42
N LYS A 73 13.78 -10.35 11.11
CA LYS A 73 14.18 -11.25 10.01
C LYS A 73 15.69 -11.41 9.90
N SER A 74 16.44 -10.32 10.08
CA SER A 74 17.90 -10.30 9.96
C SER A 74 18.63 -10.96 11.12
N ASN A 75 17.93 -11.16 12.25
CA ASN A 75 18.47 -11.81 13.43
C ASN A 75 17.68 -13.11 13.69
N PRO A 76 17.76 -14.12 12.80
CA PRO A 76 17.22 -15.43 13.09
C PRO A 76 18.06 -15.99 14.23
N VAL A 77 17.50 -16.01 15.44
CA VAL A 77 18.14 -16.67 16.57
C VAL A 77 18.13 -18.16 16.25
N ASP A 78 19.30 -18.67 15.83
CA ASP A 78 19.63 -20.10 15.79
C ASP A 78 19.32 -20.74 17.16
N GLU A 79 18.46 -21.75 17.16
CA GLU A 79 18.46 -22.86 18.12
C GLU A 79 18.51 -24.18 17.32
#